data_AF-A0A3A4WCT4-F1
#
_entry.id   AF-A0A3A4WCT4-F1
#
_cell.length_a   1.000
_cell.length_b   1.000
_cell.length_c   1.000
_cell.angle_alpha   90.00
_cell.angle_beta   90.00
_cell.angle_gamma   90.00
#
_symmetry.space_group_name_H-M   'P 1'
#
loop_
_entity.id
_entity.type
_entity.pdbx_description
1 polymer ?
#
loop_
_entity_poly.entity_id
_entity_poly.type
_entity_poly.pdbx_seq_one_letter_code
_entity_poly.pdbx_strand_id
1 'polypeptide(L)'
;MKRFCEILILMGILAFVAPVYPAQGVTVTDTLFVRSSSGDGYNKPYNGTANITSTYAYIGNGFLIGWRFEGIPIPPGSAVQEATLEVFCHIGADEPVSIRYVGEAVDGAAPFSGTGYDMINRPKTFTSLIDVPGPWLTMGWNASPDLSPILQEIIDRPGWRAGNAVAFFAEETSAAGKRGVYMMEKGDAYAARLHVTYTISKIDFDTNGDGSPDMTMKDADGDGYFECPVGKTEYTGTLTIDKPLEIMGFPATRTETLFKGDGFMLKNGGQIISDLTSPIVSSYFPGLKGNDLQVVSRDFIWIQYGAKILLGGDSNQDFDGDVYLEATRPGADVEVKEDALIHGRHIDMITYGGAVSLRRNAVLRGNSHMKFRANLYGDIRLNRDVTLQASSVDGDCFITFTVQEGDLHMNRNIFLNADVIDFCGVQGNIWDDGTVTLTGKTECW
;
A
#
# COMPACT_ATOMS: atom_id res chain seq x y z
N MET A 1 28.98 68.35 -2.52
CA MET A 1 27.66 68.15 -3.16
C MET A 1 27.70 66.88 -3.99
N LYS A 2 27.41 65.72 -3.38
CA LYS A 2 27.27 64.43 -4.06
C LYS A 2 25.76 64.16 -4.19
N ARG A 3 25.28 63.99 -5.43
CA ARG A 3 23.88 63.68 -5.74
C ARG A 3 23.62 62.20 -5.48
N PHE A 4 22.65 61.92 -4.61
CA PHE A 4 21.98 60.62 -4.48
C PHE A 4 21.07 60.42 -5.70
N CYS A 5 21.11 59.23 -6.30
CA CYS A 5 20.15 58.76 -7.29
C CYS A 5 19.43 57.57 -6.64
N GLU A 6 18.19 57.76 -6.22
CA GLU A 6 17.32 56.69 -5.73
C GLU A 6 16.73 55.95 -6.94
N ILE A 7 16.99 54.64 -7.03
CA ILE A 7 16.31 53.75 -7.97
C ILE A 7 15.17 53.08 -7.21
N LEU A 8 13.95 53.47 -7.57
CA LEU A 8 12.70 52.87 -7.12
C LEU A 8 12.55 51.50 -7.80
N ILE A 9 12.73 50.39 -7.08
CA ILE A 9 12.42 49.05 -7.60
C ILE A 9 10.96 48.75 -7.33
N LEU A 10 10.16 48.76 -8.41
CA LEU A 10 8.77 48.31 -8.40
C LEU A 10 8.77 46.77 -8.38
N MET A 11 8.53 46.14 -7.22
CA MET A 11 8.27 44.70 -7.16
C MET A 11 6.85 44.41 -7.64
N GLY A 12 6.73 43.98 -8.90
CA GLY A 12 5.52 43.35 -9.40
C GLY A 12 5.38 41.95 -8.81
N ILE A 13 4.32 41.70 -8.07
CA ILE A 13 3.92 40.36 -7.65
C ILE A 13 3.43 39.62 -8.90
N LEU A 14 4.31 38.80 -9.50
CA LEU A 14 3.88 37.77 -10.45
C LEU A 14 3.24 36.64 -9.62
N ALA A 15 1.91 36.54 -9.66
CA ALA A 15 1.24 35.32 -9.24
C ALA A 15 1.54 34.24 -10.28
N PHE A 16 2.53 33.37 -10.00
CA PHE A 16 2.73 32.14 -10.74
C PHE A 16 1.56 31.21 -10.41
N VAL A 17 0.68 30.97 -11.39
CA VAL A 17 -0.25 29.85 -11.34
C VAL A 17 0.59 28.62 -11.66
N ALA A 18 0.87 27.79 -10.66
CA ALA A 18 1.57 26.53 -10.88
C ALA A 18 0.76 25.67 -11.86
N PRO A 19 1.40 25.01 -12.83
CA PRO A 19 0.70 24.06 -13.69
C PRO A 19 0.15 22.93 -12.81
N VAL A 20 -1.16 22.70 -12.92
CA VAL A 20 -1.79 21.51 -12.35
C VAL A 20 -1.39 20.34 -13.23
N TYR A 21 -0.46 19.51 -12.77
CA TYR A 21 -0.18 18.23 -13.40
C TYR A 21 -1.35 17.29 -13.09
N PRO A 22 -1.87 16.52 -14.06
CA PRO A 22 -2.82 15.48 -13.73
C PRO A 22 -2.11 14.44 -12.86
N ALA A 23 -2.71 14.09 -11.72
CA ALA A 23 -2.37 12.92 -10.92
C ALA A 23 -2.00 11.73 -11.82
N GLN A 24 -0.73 11.36 -11.88
CA GLN A 24 -0.28 10.24 -12.73
C GLN A 24 -0.46 8.88 -12.05
N GLY A 25 -0.62 8.84 -10.73
CA GLY A 25 -0.90 7.61 -9.99
C GLY A 25 0.27 6.63 -10.03
N VAL A 26 0.37 5.78 -9.02
CA VAL A 26 1.35 4.68 -9.03
C VAL A 26 0.95 3.65 -10.09
N THR A 27 1.81 3.41 -11.07
CA THR A 27 1.63 2.32 -12.04
C THR A 27 2.06 0.99 -11.43
N VAL A 28 1.17 0.00 -11.45
CA VAL A 28 1.39 -1.36 -10.96
C VAL A 28 1.17 -2.35 -12.11
N THR A 29 2.07 -3.32 -12.23
CA THR A 29 1.95 -4.43 -13.18
C THR A 29 1.95 -5.75 -12.44
N ASP A 30 0.92 -6.56 -12.65
CA ASP A 30 0.75 -7.88 -12.04
C ASP A 30 0.51 -8.96 -13.09
N THR A 31 0.86 -10.20 -12.74
CA THR A 31 0.51 -11.40 -13.51
C THR A 31 -0.19 -12.39 -12.60
N LEU A 32 -1.44 -12.69 -12.94
CA LEU A 32 -2.32 -13.59 -12.21
C LEU A 32 -2.48 -14.89 -13.00
N PHE A 33 -2.75 -15.98 -12.29
CA PHE A 33 -2.85 -17.31 -12.86
C PHE A 33 -4.17 -17.94 -12.43
N VAL A 34 -4.76 -18.77 -13.28
CA VAL A 34 -5.75 -19.75 -12.83
C VAL A 34 -5.04 -20.75 -11.91
N ARG A 35 -5.63 -21.07 -10.75
CA ARG A 35 -4.99 -21.88 -9.69
C ARG A 35 -5.82 -23.09 -9.22
N SER A 36 -7.03 -23.25 -9.72
CA SER A 36 -7.95 -24.31 -9.28
C SER A 36 -8.77 -24.81 -10.45
N SER A 37 -9.31 -26.03 -10.33
CA SER A 37 -10.23 -26.59 -11.31
C SER A 37 -11.51 -25.76 -11.46
N SER A 38 -11.99 -25.16 -10.38
CA SER A 38 -13.09 -24.19 -10.42
C SER A 38 -12.68 -22.81 -10.96
N GLY A 39 -11.44 -22.66 -11.40
CA GLY A 39 -10.87 -21.44 -11.96
C GLY A 39 -10.91 -21.40 -13.48
N ASP A 40 -11.18 -22.51 -14.16
CA ASP A 40 -11.45 -22.51 -15.60
C ASP A 40 -12.41 -23.64 -15.99
N GLY A 41 -12.81 -23.66 -17.26
CA GLY A 41 -13.68 -24.71 -17.78
C GLY A 41 -14.48 -24.25 -18.99
N TYR A 42 -15.45 -25.05 -19.39
CA TYR A 42 -16.31 -24.72 -20.52
C TYR A 42 -17.76 -25.11 -20.31
N ASN A 43 -18.64 -24.40 -21.02
CA ASN A 43 -20.00 -24.80 -21.30
C ASN A 43 -20.22 -25.03 -22.80
N LYS A 44 -21.19 -25.87 -23.15
CA LYS A 44 -21.68 -26.06 -24.53
C LYS A 44 -23.08 -25.48 -24.66
N PRO A 45 -23.27 -24.27 -25.21
CA PRO A 45 -24.57 -23.60 -25.24
C PRO A 45 -25.71 -24.41 -25.86
N TYR A 46 -25.41 -25.27 -26.84
CA TYR A 46 -26.42 -26.08 -27.53
C TYR A 46 -27.06 -27.18 -26.68
N ASN A 47 -26.45 -27.60 -25.56
CA ASN A 47 -27.02 -28.63 -24.69
C ASN A 47 -26.75 -28.42 -23.18
N GLY A 48 -26.14 -27.30 -22.81
CA GLY A 48 -25.87 -26.93 -21.42
C GLY A 48 -24.76 -27.69 -20.73
N THR A 49 -24.07 -28.62 -21.40
CA THR A 49 -22.99 -29.40 -20.78
C THR A 49 -21.96 -28.45 -20.18
N ALA A 50 -21.55 -28.68 -18.94
CA ALA A 50 -20.50 -27.94 -18.25
C ALA A 50 -19.36 -28.90 -17.88
N ASN A 51 -18.12 -28.42 -17.91
CA ASN A 51 -16.98 -29.19 -17.45
C ASN A 51 -15.88 -28.27 -16.91
N ILE A 52 -15.41 -28.59 -15.71
CA ILE A 52 -14.36 -27.87 -14.97
C ILE A 52 -13.20 -28.82 -14.57
N THR A 53 -13.09 -29.98 -15.23
CA THR A 53 -12.07 -31.00 -14.91
C THR A 53 -11.43 -31.56 -16.18
N SER A 54 -11.53 -30.85 -17.30
CA SER A 54 -11.04 -31.28 -18.60
C SER A 54 -9.68 -30.67 -18.84
N THR A 55 -8.67 -31.46 -19.23
CA THR A 55 -7.32 -30.93 -19.48
C THR A 55 -7.24 -29.95 -20.65
N TYR A 56 -8.27 -29.90 -21.51
CA TYR A 56 -8.36 -28.98 -22.64
C TYR A 56 -9.81 -28.59 -22.94
N ALA A 57 -9.99 -27.50 -23.71
CA ALA A 57 -11.23 -27.17 -24.39
C ALA A 57 -10.98 -26.48 -25.73
N TYR A 58 -12.06 -26.10 -26.41
CA TYR A 58 -12.01 -25.38 -27.69
C TYR A 58 -12.62 -24.01 -27.55
N ILE A 59 -11.95 -22.97 -28.02
CA ILE A 59 -12.58 -21.69 -28.35
C ILE A 59 -13.15 -21.86 -29.76
N GLY A 60 -14.44 -21.58 -29.94
CA GLY A 60 -15.19 -21.98 -31.14
C GLY A 60 -15.79 -23.39 -31.03
N ASN A 61 -16.39 -23.87 -32.12
CA ASN A 61 -17.04 -25.19 -32.20
C ASN A 61 -18.22 -25.37 -31.18
N GLY A 62 -18.93 -24.28 -30.88
CA GLY A 62 -20.07 -24.29 -29.96
C GLY A 62 -19.68 -24.42 -28.49
N PHE A 63 -18.51 -23.91 -28.10
CA PHE A 63 -18.05 -23.84 -26.71
C PHE A 63 -18.07 -22.38 -26.23
N LEU A 64 -18.41 -22.23 -24.96
CA LEU A 64 -18.17 -21.06 -24.12
C LEU A 64 -17.07 -21.46 -23.15
N ILE A 65 -15.91 -20.80 -23.16
CA ILE A 65 -14.85 -21.06 -22.17
C ILE A 65 -14.85 -19.94 -21.13
N GLY A 66 -14.58 -20.29 -19.88
CA GLY A 66 -14.39 -19.33 -18.79
C GLY A 66 -13.01 -19.49 -18.14
N TRP A 67 -12.43 -18.37 -17.74
CA TRP A 67 -11.26 -18.29 -16.86
C TRP A 67 -11.56 -17.33 -15.73
N ARG A 68 -11.25 -17.74 -14.51
CA ARG A 68 -11.47 -17.02 -13.27
C ARG A 68 -10.15 -16.85 -12.52
N PHE A 69 -9.81 -15.60 -12.29
CA PHE A 69 -8.60 -15.18 -11.60
C PHE A 69 -8.99 -14.71 -10.20
N GLU A 70 -8.41 -15.33 -9.18
CA GLU A 70 -8.66 -15.01 -7.76
C GLU A 70 -7.68 -13.95 -7.26
N GLY A 71 -8.07 -13.19 -6.23
CA GLY A 71 -7.15 -12.30 -5.54
C GLY A 71 -6.70 -11.11 -6.38
N ILE A 72 -7.58 -10.54 -7.22
CA ILE A 72 -7.23 -9.40 -8.08
C ILE A 72 -6.81 -8.21 -7.21
N PRO A 73 -5.55 -7.74 -7.26
CA PRO A 73 -5.03 -6.77 -6.30
C PRO A 73 -5.39 -5.31 -6.65
N ILE A 74 -6.33 -5.10 -7.57
CA ILE A 74 -6.71 -3.78 -8.10
C ILE A 74 -7.71 -3.10 -7.15
N PRO A 75 -7.34 -1.98 -6.49
CA PRO A 75 -8.26 -1.23 -5.64
C PRO A 75 -9.39 -0.55 -6.44
N PRO A 76 -10.57 -0.32 -5.82
CA PRO A 76 -11.61 0.53 -6.41
C PRO A 76 -11.07 1.91 -6.81
N GLY A 77 -11.53 2.42 -7.96
CA GLY A 77 -11.11 3.72 -8.48
C GLY A 77 -9.74 3.74 -9.18
N SER A 78 -9.09 2.57 -9.34
CA SER A 78 -7.91 2.44 -10.20
C SER A 78 -8.30 2.57 -11.69
N ALA A 79 -7.37 3.04 -12.50
CA ALA A 79 -7.52 3.04 -13.96
C ALA A 79 -6.72 1.89 -14.57
N VAL A 80 -7.41 0.93 -15.18
CA VAL A 80 -6.78 -0.18 -15.91
C VAL A 80 -6.20 0.36 -17.21
N GLN A 81 -4.89 0.25 -17.36
CA GLN A 81 -4.15 0.69 -18.54
C GLN A 81 -4.05 -0.42 -19.60
N GLU A 82 -3.87 -1.67 -19.14
CA GLU A 82 -3.80 -2.87 -19.99
C GLU A 82 -4.30 -4.08 -19.21
N ALA A 83 -5.04 -4.98 -19.86
CA ALA A 83 -5.38 -6.29 -19.33
C ALA A 83 -5.33 -7.35 -20.45
N THR A 84 -4.29 -8.17 -20.48
CA THR A 84 -4.09 -9.17 -21.53
C THR A 84 -4.24 -10.59 -20.95
N LEU A 85 -5.20 -11.35 -21.48
CA LEU A 85 -5.38 -12.77 -21.18
C LEU A 85 -4.48 -13.60 -22.11
N GLU A 86 -3.57 -14.39 -21.53
CA GLU A 86 -2.78 -15.37 -22.26
C GLU A 86 -3.28 -16.79 -22.00
N VAL A 87 -3.48 -17.56 -23.09
CA VAL A 87 -3.90 -18.96 -23.05
C VAL A 87 -2.88 -19.85 -23.76
N PHE A 88 -2.70 -21.06 -23.24
CA PHE A 88 -1.73 -22.00 -23.80
C PHE A 88 -2.37 -22.90 -24.85
N CYS A 89 -1.80 -22.93 -26.05
CA CYS A 89 -2.33 -23.69 -27.17
C CYS A 89 -2.10 -25.20 -27.00
N HIS A 90 -3.20 -25.95 -26.96
CA HIS A 90 -3.20 -27.41 -27.01
C HIS A 90 -3.06 -27.92 -28.46
N ILE A 91 -3.82 -27.34 -29.38
CA ILE A 91 -3.85 -27.71 -30.81
C ILE A 91 -3.77 -26.44 -31.64
N GLY A 92 -2.68 -26.32 -32.40
CA GLY A 92 -2.51 -25.27 -33.39
C GLY A 92 -3.55 -25.37 -34.51
N ALA A 93 -4.00 -24.22 -34.98
CA ALA A 93 -4.98 -24.10 -36.06
C ALA A 93 -4.86 -22.71 -36.70
N ASP A 94 -5.15 -22.65 -37.99
CA ASP A 94 -5.12 -21.45 -38.84
C ASP A 94 -6.50 -21.08 -39.40
N GLU A 95 -7.48 -21.99 -39.30
CA GLU A 95 -8.87 -21.73 -39.70
C GLU A 95 -9.42 -20.44 -39.06
N PRO A 96 -10.10 -19.56 -39.80
CA PRO A 96 -10.65 -18.33 -39.24
C PRO A 96 -11.63 -18.59 -38.10
N VAL A 97 -11.49 -17.84 -37.00
CA VAL A 97 -12.40 -17.87 -35.85
C VAL A 97 -12.67 -16.43 -35.40
N SER A 98 -13.91 -16.11 -35.05
CA SER A 98 -14.27 -14.82 -34.45
C SER A 98 -14.68 -15.03 -33.00
N ILE A 99 -13.85 -14.52 -32.09
CA ILE A 99 -13.99 -14.70 -30.64
C ILE A 99 -14.53 -13.41 -30.04
N ARG A 100 -15.57 -13.52 -29.21
CA ARG A 100 -16.03 -12.43 -28.37
C ARG A 100 -15.59 -12.67 -26.94
N TYR A 101 -14.81 -11.74 -26.43
CA TYR A 101 -14.44 -11.69 -25.02
C TYR A 101 -15.43 -10.83 -24.25
N VAL A 102 -15.90 -11.35 -23.11
CA VAL A 102 -16.80 -10.70 -22.16
C VAL A 102 -16.37 -11.04 -20.75
N GLY A 103 -16.72 -10.20 -19.77
CA GLY A 103 -16.49 -10.47 -18.35
C GLY A 103 -17.75 -10.96 -17.64
N GLU A 104 -17.61 -11.45 -16.41
CA GLU A 104 -18.74 -11.63 -15.49
C GLU A 104 -19.07 -10.31 -14.79
N ALA A 105 -20.29 -9.81 -14.95
CA ALA A 105 -20.75 -8.55 -14.36
C ALA A 105 -21.20 -8.72 -12.90
N VAL A 106 -20.25 -9.06 -12.02
CA VAL A 106 -20.44 -9.20 -10.56
C VAL A 106 -19.24 -8.61 -9.81
N ASP A 107 -19.44 -8.29 -8.54
CA ASP A 107 -18.39 -7.67 -7.72
C ASP A 107 -17.25 -8.64 -7.38
N GLY A 108 -17.55 -9.93 -7.26
CA GLY A 108 -16.57 -10.99 -7.08
C GLY A 108 -17.10 -12.31 -7.63
N ALA A 109 -16.46 -12.82 -8.68
CA ALA A 109 -16.89 -14.02 -9.38
C ALA A 109 -16.85 -15.25 -8.45
N ALA A 110 -17.97 -15.97 -8.37
CA ALA A 110 -18.02 -17.25 -7.65
C ALA A 110 -17.19 -18.32 -8.41
N PRO A 111 -16.65 -19.34 -7.72
CA PRO A 111 -15.99 -20.47 -8.39
C PRO A 111 -16.89 -21.10 -9.46
N PHE A 112 -16.32 -21.56 -10.57
CA PHE A 112 -17.08 -22.34 -11.56
C PHE A 112 -17.47 -23.71 -10.99
N SER A 113 -18.59 -24.24 -11.48
CA SER A 113 -19.11 -25.55 -11.14
C SER A 113 -19.35 -26.39 -12.39
N GLY A 114 -19.33 -27.72 -12.25
CA GLY A 114 -19.76 -28.66 -13.30
C GLY A 114 -21.27 -28.70 -13.52
N THR A 115 -22.04 -27.78 -12.92
CA THR A 115 -23.49 -27.70 -13.10
C THR A 115 -23.81 -27.19 -14.49
N GLY A 116 -24.76 -27.85 -15.16
CA GLY A 116 -25.18 -27.44 -16.50
C GLY A 116 -25.56 -25.96 -16.55
N TYR A 117 -25.15 -25.28 -17.61
CA TYR A 117 -25.41 -23.85 -17.87
C TYR A 117 -24.80 -22.84 -16.88
N ASP A 118 -23.89 -23.22 -15.97
CA ASP A 118 -23.29 -22.29 -15.00
C ASP A 118 -22.72 -21.02 -15.66
N MET A 119 -21.71 -21.15 -16.53
CA MET A 119 -21.07 -19.99 -17.19
C MET A 119 -22.02 -19.26 -18.14
N ILE A 120 -23.01 -19.96 -18.70
CA ILE A 120 -24.01 -19.37 -19.61
C ILE A 120 -24.91 -18.40 -18.85
N ASN A 121 -25.38 -18.81 -17.66
CA ASN A 121 -26.36 -18.05 -16.89
C ASN A 121 -25.75 -16.90 -16.08
N ARG A 122 -24.42 -16.84 -15.99
CA ARG A 122 -23.71 -15.74 -15.32
C ARG A 122 -23.93 -14.42 -16.06
N PRO A 123 -24.24 -13.31 -15.33
CA PRO A 123 -24.41 -12.00 -15.95
C PRO A 123 -23.12 -11.58 -16.66
N LYS A 124 -23.25 -11.00 -17.85
CA LYS A 124 -22.12 -10.56 -18.67
C LYS A 124 -21.95 -9.05 -18.59
N THR A 125 -20.71 -8.60 -18.73
CA THR A 125 -20.42 -7.18 -18.94
C THR A 125 -21.16 -6.64 -20.17
N PHE A 126 -21.53 -5.37 -20.14
CA PHE A 126 -22.04 -4.66 -21.30
C PHE A 126 -20.94 -4.54 -22.37
N THR A 127 -19.73 -4.22 -21.92
CA THR A 127 -18.52 -4.14 -22.74
C THR A 127 -18.11 -5.53 -23.20
N SER A 128 -17.81 -5.66 -24.48
CA SER A 128 -17.26 -6.88 -25.08
C SER A 128 -16.30 -6.52 -26.21
N LEU A 129 -15.31 -7.37 -26.43
CA LEU A 129 -14.32 -7.17 -27.50
C LEU A 129 -14.38 -8.32 -28.48
N ILE A 130 -14.26 -8.00 -29.77
CA ILE A 130 -14.18 -9.00 -30.84
C ILE A 130 -12.72 -9.14 -31.26
N ASP A 131 -12.28 -10.39 -31.34
CA ASP A 131 -10.96 -10.78 -31.81
C ASP A 131 -11.07 -11.73 -33.00
N VAL A 132 -10.18 -11.55 -33.96
CA VAL A 132 -10.00 -12.45 -35.11
C VAL A 132 -8.51 -12.79 -35.16
N PRO A 133 -8.07 -13.74 -34.33
CA PRO A 133 -6.65 -14.02 -34.19
C PRO A 133 -6.10 -14.69 -35.44
N GLY A 134 -4.81 -14.48 -35.68
CA GLY A 134 -4.05 -15.24 -36.66
C GLY A 134 -3.91 -16.73 -36.32
N PRO A 135 -3.03 -17.46 -37.03
CA PRO A 135 -2.74 -18.85 -36.73
C PRO A 135 -2.16 -19.03 -35.33
N TRP A 136 -2.63 -20.04 -34.61
CA TRP A 136 -2.04 -20.46 -33.32
C TRP A 136 -1.10 -21.63 -33.54
N LEU A 137 0.07 -21.56 -32.91
CA LEU A 137 1.04 -22.65 -32.92
C LEU A 137 0.83 -23.55 -31.70
N THR A 138 0.83 -24.86 -31.93
CA THR A 138 0.78 -25.86 -30.85
C THR A 138 1.90 -25.61 -29.85
N MET A 139 1.60 -25.71 -28.55
CA MET A 139 2.55 -25.44 -27.46
C MET A 139 3.06 -23.99 -27.39
N GLY A 140 2.32 -23.03 -27.96
CA GLY A 140 2.57 -21.59 -27.84
C GLY A 140 1.55 -20.86 -26.96
N TRP A 141 1.98 -19.74 -26.37
CA TRP A 141 1.09 -18.76 -25.73
C TRP A 141 0.39 -17.91 -26.79
N ASN A 142 -0.88 -17.62 -26.57
CA ASN A 142 -1.66 -16.74 -27.42
C ASN A 142 -2.38 -15.73 -26.53
N ALA A 143 -2.19 -14.45 -26.86
CA ALA A 143 -2.78 -13.33 -26.16
C ALA A 143 -4.15 -12.97 -26.76
N SER A 144 -5.07 -12.52 -25.90
CA SER A 144 -6.26 -11.79 -26.29
C SER A 144 -5.90 -10.37 -26.77
N PRO A 145 -6.86 -9.62 -27.34
CA PRO A 145 -6.78 -8.16 -27.36
C PRO A 145 -6.73 -7.61 -25.93
N ASP A 146 -6.44 -6.31 -25.80
CA ASP A 146 -6.49 -5.62 -24.51
C ASP A 146 -7.91 -5.60 -23.94
N LEU A 147 -8.14 -6.38 -22.88
CA LEU A 147 -9.39 -6.53 -22.14
C LEU A 147 -9.58 -5.44 -21.09
N SER A 148 -8.74 -4.41 -21.04
CA SER A 148 -8.83 -3.31 -20.08
C SER A 148 -10.24 -2.70 -19.98
N PRO A 149 -11.03 -2.50 -21.07
CA PRO A 149 -12.37 -1.94 -20.94
C PRO A 149 -13.36 -2.88 -20.22
N ILE A 150 -13.20 -4.20 -20.39
CA ILE A 150 -14.02 -5.20 -19.71
C ILE A 150 -13.65 -5.25 -18.22
N LEU A 151 -12.36 -5.27 -17.91
CA LEU A 151 -11.89 -5.27 -16.52
C LEU A 151 -12.28 -3.98 -15.80
N GLN A 152 -12.16 -2.83 -16.47
CA GLN A 152 -12.58 -1.53 -15.93
C GLN A 152 -14.06 -1.55 -15.52
N GLU A 153 -14.95 -2.07 -16.38
CA GLU A 153 -16.37 -2.18 -16.05
C GLU A 153 -16.63 -3.00 -14.78
N ILE A 154 -15.85 -4.06 -14.54
CA ILE A 154 -15.99 -4.90 -13.35
C ILE A 154 -15.49 -4.19 -12.09
N ILE A 155 -14.32 -3.52 -12.16
CA ILE A 155 -13.75 -2.85 -10.99
C ILE A 155 -14.46 -1.53 -10.63
N ASP A 156 -15.20 -0.94 -11.57
CA ASP A 156 -16.03 0.25 -11.35
C ASP A 156 -17.37 -0.08 -10.66
N ARG A 157 -17.65 -1.37 -10.42
CA ARG A 157 -18.88 -1.77 -9.73
C ARG A 157 -18.85 -1.32 -8.27
N PRO A 158 -19.97 -0.81 -7.70
CA PRO A 158 -19.99 -0.28 -6.34
C PRO A 158 -19.55 -1.25 -5.24
N GLY A 159 -19.73 -2.56 -5.43
CA GLY A 159 -19.32 -3.58 -4.46
C GLY A 159 -17.94 -4.18 -4.71
N TRP A 160 -17.21 -3.71 -5.75
CA TRP A 160 -15.86 -4.19 -6.03
C TRP A 160 -14.93 -3.92 -4.84
N ARG A 161 -14.08 -4.89 -4.52
CA ARG A 161 -13.03 -4.78 -3.51
C ARG A 161 -11.77 -5.48 -4.04
N ALA A 162 -10.60 -4.91 -3.74
CA ALA A 162 -9.34 -5.60 -4.00
C ALA A 162 -9.34 -6.98 -3.31
N GLY A 163 -8.84 -7.99 -4.01
CA GLY A 163 -8.89 -9.40 -3.61
C GLY A 163 -10.08 -10.17 -4.17
N ASN A 164 -11.12 -9.49 -4.68
CA ASN A 164 -12.21 -10.16 -5.37
C ASN A 164 -11.72 -10.89 -6.63
N ALA A 165 -12.47 -11.89 -7.07
CA ALA A 165 -12.16 -12.64 -8.28
C ALA A 165 -12.83 -12.03 -9.52
N VAL A 166 -12.17 -12.10 -10.66
CA VAL A 166 -12.72 -11.72 -11.98
C VAL A 166 -12.83 -12.95 -12.85
N ALA A 167 -13.92 -13.05 -13.61
CA ALA A 167 -14.08 -14.09 -14.64
C ALA A 167 -14.21 -13.45 -16.03
N PHE A 168 -13.47 -14.00 -16.99
CA PHE A 168 -13.60 -13.71 -18.42
C PHE A 168 -14.16 -14.92 -19.13
N PHE A 169 -14.91 -14.67 -20.20
CA PHE A 169 -15.41 -15.70 -21.09
C PHE A 169 -15.06 -15.42 -22.54
N ALA A 170 -14.79 -16.49 -23.29
CA ALA A 170 -14.64 -16.48 -24.73
C ALA A 170 -15.84 -17.18 -25.39
N GLU A 171 -16.59 -16.40 -26.17
CA GLU A 171 -17.77 -16.80 -26.93
C GLU A 171 -17.44 -16.87 -28.43
N GLU A 172 -17.93 -17.90 -29.11
CA GLU A 172 -17.94 -17.91 -30.58
C GLU A 172 -19.03 -16.96 -31.10
N THR A 173 -18.67 -16.06 -32.03
CA THR A 173 -19.65 -15.14 -32.66
C THR A 173 -19.96 -15.49 -34.10
N SER A 174 -18.98 -15.99 -34.85
CA SER A 174 -19.13 -16.52 -36.21
C SER A 174 -17.84 -17.20 -36.68
N ALA A 175 -17.91 -17.94 -37.79
CA ALA A 175 -16.87 -18.78 -38.39
C ALA A 175 -16.63 -20.14 -37.67
N ALA A 176 -16.61 -21.21 -38.47
CA ALA A 176 -16.56 -22.60 -38.01
C ALA A 176 -15.17 -23.08 -37.53
N GLY A 177 -14.18 -22.18 -37.47
CA GLY A 177 -12.86 -22.48 -36.95
C GLY A 177 -12.88 -22.76 -35.45
N LYS A 178 -11.79 -23.36 -34.96
CA LYS A 178 -11.61 -23.62 -33.53
C LYS A 178 -10.16 -23.42 -33.12
N ARG A 179 -9.95 -23.13 -31.84
CA ARG A 179 -8.64 -23.08 -31.21
C ARG A 179 -8.63 -23.96 -29.97
N GLY A 180 -7.69 -24.90 -29.89
CA GLY A 180 -7.56 -25.77 -28.72
C GLY A 180 -6.70 -25.09 -27.65
N VAL A 181 -7.20 -25.01 -26.42
CA VAL A 181 -6.46 -24.49 -25.25
C VAL A 181 -6.32 -25.58 -24.19
N TYR A 182 -5.20 -25.57 -23.47
CA TYR A 182 -5.10 -26.33 -22.22
C TYR A 182 -5.80 -25.58 -21.08
N MET A 183 -6.30 -26.35 -20.13
CA MET A 183 -6.89 -25.88 -18.88
C MET A 183 -5.99 -26.23 -17.69
N MET A 184 -6.35 -25.74 -16.51
CA MET A 184 -5.65 -25.95 -15.26
C MET A 184 -5.34 -27.43 -14.99
N GLU A 185 -6.22 -28.37 -15.34
CA GLU A 185 -6.00 -29.81 -15.10
C GLU A 185 -4.80 -30.37 -15.88
N LYS A 186 -4.31 -29.67 -16.90
CA LYS A 186 -3.08 -30.05 -17.58
C LYS A 186 -1.85 -29.80 -16.70
N GLY A 187 -1.92 -28.82 -15.81
CA GLY A 187 -0.89 -28.42 -14.85
C GLY A 187 -0.57 -26.92 -14.91
N ASP A 188 -0.08 -26.38 -13.80
CA ASP A 188 0.17 -24.94 -13.56
C ASP A 188 1.00 -24.25 -14.66
N ALA A 189 1.92 -24.98 -15.29
CA ALA A 189 2.76 -24.46 -16.37
C ALA A 189 1.97 -24.06 -17.63
N TYR A 190 0.75 -24.57 -17.78
CA TYR A 190 -0.14 -24.37 -18.93
C TYR A 190 -1.41 -23.58 -18.59
N ALA A 191 -1.62 -23.25 -17.31
CA ALA A 191 -2.78 -22.51 -16.84
C ALA A 191 -2.81 -21.11 -17.45
N ALA A 192 -4.02 -20.61 -17.75
CA ALA A 192 -4.19 -19.27 -18.31
C ALA A 192 -3.65 -18.19 -17.37
N ARG A 193 -3.17 -17.10 -17.97
CA ARG A 193 -2.55 -15.97 -17.27
C ARG A 193 -3.28 -14.69 -17.60
N LEU A 194 -3.36 -13.79 -16.64
CA LEU A 194 -3.86 -12.44 -16.84
C LEU A 194 -2.75 -11.46 -16.47
N HIS A 195 -2.25 -10.75 -17.47
CA HIS A 195 -1.32 -9.64 -17.28
C HIS A 195 -2.13 -8.36 -17.15
N VAL A 196 -1.97 -7.62 -16.05
CA VAL A 196 -2.66 -6.35 -15.85
C VAL A 196 -1.66 -5.27 -15.54
N THR A 197 -1.86 -4.11 -16.14
CA THR A 197 -1.20 -2.86 -15.77
C THR A 197 -2.28 -1.84 -15.41
N TYR A 198 -2.16 -1.20 -14.25
CA TYR A 198 -3.15 -0.24 -13.78
C TYR A 198 -2.47 0.87 -12.99
N THR A 199 -3.11 2.04 -12.95
CA THR A 199 -2.67 3.17 -12.13
C THR A 199 -3.59 3.34 -10.93
N ILE A 200 -2.99 3.56 -9.76
CA ILE A 200 -3.69 3.89 -8.52
C ILE A 200 -3.43 5.36 -8.24
N SER A 201 -4.44 6.21 -8.41
CA SER A 201 -4.39 7.64 -8.06
C SER A 201 -5.28 8.01 -6.87
N LYS A 202 -6.02 7.02 -6.35
CA LYS A 202 -6.91 7.16 -5.21
C LYS A 202 -6.89 5.87 -4.38
N ILE A 203 -6.88 6.01 -3.06
CA ILE A 203 -7.10 4.91 -2.12
C ILE A 203 -8.23 5.31 -1.18
N ASP A 204 -9.12 4.35 -0.95
CA ASP A 204 -10.17 4.43 0.05
C ASP A 204 -9.81 3.54 1.24
N PHE A 205 -9.88 4.10 2.44
CA PHE A 205 -9.65 3.40 3.70
C PHE A 205 -10.99 3.16 4.39
N ASP A 206 -11.40 1.89 4.45
CA ASP A 206 -12.52 1.38 5.24
C ASP A 206 -11.93 0.84 6.55
N THR A 207 -11.91 1.68 7.60
CA THR A 207 -11.20 1.40 8.86
C THR A 207 -12.01 0.55 9.82
N ASN A 208 -13.32 0.46 9.62
CA ASN A 208 -14.24 -0.33 10.44
C ASN A 208 -14.80 -1.59 9.74
N GLY A 209 -14.56 -1.76 8.44
CA GLY A 209 -14.98 -2.92 7.64
C GLY A 209 -16.46 -2.90 7.23
N ASP A 210 -17.15 -1.76 7.32
CA ASP A 210 -18.59 -1.65 7.00
C ASP A 210 -18.86 -1.55 5.49
N GLY A 211 -17.82 -1.39 4.67
CA GLY A 211 -17.90 -1.25 3.22
C GLY A 211 -18.04 0.17 2.70
N SER A 212 -18.06 1.16 3.58
CA SER A 212 -18.02 2.57 3.26
C SER A 212 -16.62 3.10 3.60
N PRO A 213 -15.96 3.81 2.69
CA PRO A 213 -14.70 4.46 3.01
C PRO A 213 -14.87 5.51 4.11
N ASP A 214 -14.07 5.42 5.18
CA ASP A 214 -13.96 6.44 6.22
C ASP A 214 -13.05 7.60 5.76
N MET A 215 -12.04 7.29 4.93
CA MET A 215 -11.09 8.25 4.41
C MET A 215 -10.75 7.94 2.96
N THR A 216 -10.51 8.98 2.17
CA THR A 216 -10.01 8.88 0.82
C THR A 216 -8.75 9.72 0.70
N MET A 217 -7.67 9.12 0.20
CA MET A 217 -6.43 9.82 -0.15
C MET A 217 -6.21 9.72 -1.65
N LYS A 218 -5.59 10.75 -2.24
CA LYS A 218 -5.31 10.82 -3.67
C LYS A 218 -3.85 11.16 -3.87
N ASP A 219 -3.21 10.59 -4.87
CA ASP A 219 -1.92 11.06 -5.36
C ASP A 219 -2.21 12.28 -6.24
N ALA A 220 -2.17 13.49 -5.65
CA ALA A 220 -2.76 14.67 -6.28
C ALA A 220 -1.83 15.34 -7.29
N ASP A 221 -0.51 15.19 -7.12
CA ASP A 221 0.50 15.75 -8.01
C ASP A 221 1.23 14.70 -8.88
N GLY A 222 0.97 13.41 -8.67
CA GLY A 222 1.46 12.32 -9.51
C GLY A 222 2.85 11.83 -9.14
N ASP A 223 3.33 12.13 -7.94
CA ASP A 223 4.67 11.74 -7.46
C ASP A 223 4.74 10.27 -6.98
N GLY A 224 3.58 9.60 -6.90
CA GLY A 224 3.43 8.23 -6.44
C GLY A 224 3.19 8.08 -4.94
N TYR A 225 2.97 9.17 -4.21
CA TYR A 225 2.59 9.20 -2.81
C TYR A 225 1.16 9.73 -2.68
N PHE A 226 0.39 9.12 -1.77
CA PHE A 226 -1.00 9.55 -1.56
C PHE A 226 -1.06 10.63 -0.49
N GLU A 227 -1.72 11.71 -0.84
CA GLU A 227 -1.83 12.92 -0.04
C GLU A 227 -2.69 12.70 1.19
N CYS A 228 -2.06 12.83 2.36
CA CYS A 228 -2.78 12.81 3.62
C CYS A 228 -3.62 14.09 3.76
N PRO A 229 -4.84 13.98 4.32
CA PRO A 229 -5.61 15.15 4.71
C PRO A 229 -4.83 15.99 5.73
N VAL A 230 -4.82 17.29 5.50
CA VAL A 230 -4.22 18.29 6.39
C VAL A 230 -5.03 18.37 7.70
N GLY A 231 -4.34 18.40 8.84
CA GLY A 231 -4.94 18.56 10.16
C GLY A 231 -5.38 17.25 10.83
N LYS A 232 -6.46 17.33 11.63
CA LYS A 232 -6.97 16.20 12.41
C LYS A 232 -7.93 15.34 11.60
N THR A 233 -7.61 14.06 11.53
CA THR A 233 -8.42 13.03 10.89
C THR A 233 -8.88 12.03 11.93
N GLU A 234 -10.20 11.97 12.14
CA GLU A 234 -10.83 11.01 13.07
C GLU A 234 -11.45 9.85 12.31
N TYR A 235 -11.22 8.63 12.80
CA TYR A 235 -11.77 7.40 12.22
C TYR A 235 -12.15 6.38 13.30
N THR A 236 -12.99 5.41 12.95
CA THR A 236 -13.42 4.33 13.86
C THR A 236 -12.77 3.02 13.43
N GLY A 237 -12.29 2.19 14.35
CA GLY A 237 -11.55 0.99 13.98
C GLY A 237 -10.08 1.29 13.65
N THR A 238 -9.50 0.51 12.73
CA THR A 238 -8.05 0.50 12.50
C THR A 238 -7.68 1.13 11.16
N LEU A 239 -6.92 2.23 11.19
CA LEU A 239 -6.27 2.75 10.00
C LEU A 239 -5.07 1.88 9.65
N THR A 240 -5.19 1.13 8.57
CA THR A 240 -4.11 0.29 8.04
C THR A 240 -3.54 0.88 6.76
N ILE A 241 -2.28 1.32 6.81
CA ILE A 241 -1.56 1.92 5.70
C ILE A 241 -0.59 0.89 5.14
N ASP A 242 -0.71 0.57 3.85
CA ASP A 242 0.19 -0.32 3.11
C ASP A 242 0.64 0.26 1.77
N LYS A 243 0.48 1.58 1.63
CA LYS A 243 0.84 2.36 0.45
C LYS A 243 1.68 3.56 0.88
N PRO A 244 2.54 4.07 -0.01
CA PRO A 244 3.33 5.28 0.26
C PRO A 244 2.39 6.46 0.45
N LEU A 245 2.43 7.08 1.63
CA LEU A 245 1.69 8.29 1.95
C LEU A 245 2.63 9.47 2.08
N GLU A 246 2.12 10.63 1.68
CA GLU A 246 2.75 11.90 1.91
C GLU A 246 1.91 12.70 2.89
N ILE A 247 2.52 13.06 4.02
CA ILE A 247 1.93 14.09 4.87
C ILE A 247 2.26 15.44 4.29
N MET A 248 1.25 16.30 4.21
CA MET A 248 1.41 17.70 3.84
C MET A 248 1.90 17.93 2.40
N GLY A 249 1.57 17.02 1.48
CA GLY A 249 1.80 17.21 0.04
C GLY A 249 0.68 18.03 -0.63
N PHE A 250 0.52 17.91 -1.93
CA PHE A 250 -0.24 18.84 -2.73
C PHE A 250 -1.76 18.82 -2.46
N PRO A 251 -2.44 19.98 -2.31
CA PRO A 251 -1.92 21.34 -2.14
C PRO A 251 -1.92 21.75 -0.65
N ALA A 252 -0.86 21.49 0.09
CA ALA A 252 -0.86 21.81 1.51
C ALA A 252 -0.36 23.21 1.85
N THR A 253 -1.09 23.86 2.76
CA THR A 253 -0.66 25.05 3.49
C THR A 253 -0.58 24.72 4.99
N ARG A 254 0.65 24.68 5.54
CA ARG A 254 1.07 24.62 6.96
C ARG A 254 0.07 24.06 8.00
N THR A 255 0.25 22.80 8.45
CA THR A 255 -0.28 22.24 9.72
C THR A 255 0.48 20.98 10.15
N GLU A 256 0.14 20.44 11.32
CA GLU A 256 0.38 19.05 11.76
C GLU A 256 -0.56 18.07 11.04
N THR A 257 -0.15 16.80 10.88
CA THR A 257 -1.05 15.70 10.49
C THR A 257 -1.36 14.84 11.71
N LEU A 258 -2.61 14.80 12.12
CA LEU A 258 -3.06 14.01 13.26
C LEU A 258 -4.03 12.90 12.81
N PHE A 259 -3.62 11.64 12.99
CA PHE A 259 -4.49 10.48 12.89
C PHE A 259 -5.01 10.08 14.26
N LYS A 260 -6.33 10.07 14.44
CA LYS A 260 -6.97 9.70 15.70
C LYS A 260 -8.07 8.65 15.51
N GLY A 261 -7.93 7.49 16.15
CA GLY A 261 -8.93 6.42 16.06
C GLY A 261 -8.67 5.26 17.01
N ASP A 262 -9.21 4.08 16.71
CA ASP A 262 -9.08 2.93 17.61
C ASP A 262 -7.71 2.27 17.48
N GLY A 263 -7.25 1.99 16.26
CA GLY A 263 -5.92 1.39 16.03
C GLY A 263 -5.21 2.03 14.84
N PHE A 264 -3.88 1.99 14.86
CA PHE A 264 -3.07 2.42 13.73
C PHE A 264 -2.06 1.34 13.35
N MET A 265 -1.93 1.09 12.05
CA MET A 265 -1.01 0.10 11.52
C MET A 265 -0.35 0.57 10.23
N LEU A 266 0.98 0.63 10.20
CA LEU A 266 1.77 0.79 8.98
C LEU A 266 2.35 -0.57 8.62
N LYS A 267 2.01 -1.15 7.47
CA LYS A 267 2.36 -2.53 7.10
C LYS A 267 2.92 -2.68 5.70
N ASN A 268 3.42 -3.89 5.39
CA ASN A 268 3.90 -4.29 4.06
C ASN A 268 4.99 -3.37 3.48
N GLY A 269 5.90 -2.86 4.31
CA GLY A 269 6.90 -1.87 3.87
C GLY A 269 6.31 -0.51 3.50
N GLY A 270 5.07 -0.24 3.92
CA GLY A 270 4.41 1.05 3.76
C GLY A 270 5.27 2.19 4.31
N GLN A 271 5.13 3.34 3.67
CA GLN A 271 6.00 4.49 3.89
C GLN A 271 5.14 5.72 4.17
N ILE A 272 5.51 6.50 5.18
CA ILE A 272 4.99 7.85 5.41
C ILE A 272 6.15 8.81 5.25
N ILE A 273 6.03 9.76 4.33
CA ILE A 273 7.02 10.82 4.11
C ILE A 273 6.41 12.19 4.35
N SER A 274 7.28 13.18 4.54
CA SER A 274 6.88 14.58 4.34
C SER A 274 7.07 15.02 2.89
N ASP A 275 6.40 16.09 2.48
CA ASP A 275 6.59 16.68 1.14
C ASP A 275 8.01 17.13 0.82
N LEU A 276 8.81 17.42 1.83
CA LEU A 276 10.23 17.77 1.63
C LEU A 276 11.09 16.58 1.17
N THR A 277 10.57 15.37 1.26
CA THR A 277 11.18 14.10 0.83
C THR A 277 10.46 13.50 -0.37
N SER A 278 9.43 14.16 -0.89
CA SER A 278 8.70 13.73 -2.08
C SER A 278 9.55 13.89 -3.35
N PRO A 279 9.35 13.04 -4.37
CA PRO A 279 9.88 13.27 -5.72
C PRO A 279 9.45 14.60 -6.33
N ILE A 280 8.25 15.09 -6.02
CA ILE A 280 7.70 16.37 -6.49
C ILE A 280 7.40 17.25 -5.29
N VAL A 281 8.34 18.13 -4.96
CA VAL A 281 8.13 19.09 -3.87
C VAL A 281 7.17 20.19 -4.32
N SER A 282 5.98 20.25 -3.71
CA SER A 282 4.90 21.15 -4.17
C SER A 282 5.08 22.64 -3.82
N SER A 283 6.15 23.04 -3.10
CA SER A 283 6.45 24.47 -2.84
C SER A 283 7.93 24.81 -2.71
N TYR A 284 8.30 26.04 -3.11
CA TYR A 284 9.69 26.55 -3.10
C TYR A 284 10.27 26.88 -1.69
N PHE A 285 9.50 26.77 -0.61
CA PHE A 285 9.92 27.17 0.75
C PHE A 285 9.81 26.01 1.75
N PRO A 286 10.80 25.10 1.81
CA PRO A 286 10.76 23.88 2.62
C PRO A 286 10.58 24.15 4.12
N GLY A 287 11.28 25.14 4.68
CA GLY A 287 11.20 25.50 6.11
C GLY A 287 9.88 26.13 6.58
N LEU A 288 8.86 26.23 5.71
CA LEU A 288 7.54 26.71 6.09
C LEU A 288 6.50 25.59 6.18
N LYS A 289 6.74 24.36 5.71
CA LYS A 289 5.77 23.27 5.89
C LYS A 289 5.93 22.65 7.28
N GLY A 290 4.83 22.55 8.03
CA GLY A 290 4.78 21.63 9.16
C GLY A 290 4.86 20.22 8.60
N ASN A 291 5.68 19.38 9.20
CA ASN A 291 5.95 18.00 8.79
C ASN A 291 5.86 17.05 9.99
N ASP A 292 5.07 17.45 11.00
CA ASP A 292 4.84 16.67 12.19
C ASP A 292 3.75 15.63 11.93
N LEU A 293 4.03 14.38 12.29
CA LEU A 293 3.09 13.27 12.32
C LEU A 293 2.69 12.99 13.75
N GLN A 294 1.40 13.13 14.04
CA GLN A 294 0.80 12.67 15.28
C GLN A 294 -0.13 11.48 15.03
N VAL A 295 0.06 10.39 15.75
CA VAL A 295 -0.83 9.24 15.78
C VAL A 295 -1.30 9.04 17.20
N VAL A 296 -2.61 9.19 17.44
CA VAL A 296 -3.25 8.96 18.74
C VAL A 296 -4.26 7.84 18.58
N SER A 297 -3.91 6.64 19.03
CA SER A 297 -4.77 5.47 18.91
C SER A 297 -5.28 5.01 20.26
N ARG A 298 -6.50 4.47 20.30
CA ARG A 298 -7.07 3.93 21.52
C ARG A 298 -6.36 2.64 21.94
N ASP A 299 -6.30 1.65 21.06
CA ASP A 299 -6.05 0.25 21.38
C ASP A 299 -4.63 -0.22 21.02
N PHE A 300 -4.01 0.28 19.95
CA PHE A 300 -2.61 -0.03 19.60
C PHE A 300 -2.05 0.89 18.49
N ILE A 301 -0.72 0.97 18.40
CA ILE A 301 0.02 1.51 17.26
C ILE A 301 1.08 0.50 16.83
N TRP A 302 1.00 -0.01 15.60
CA TRP A 302 1.97 -0.96 15.04
C TRP A 302 2.65 -0.44 13.78
N ILE A 303 3.97 -0.28 13.85
CA ILE A 303 4.82 -0.05 12.68
C ILE A 303 5.43 -1.41 12.33
N GLN A 304 4.89 -2.08 11.30
CA GLN A 304 5.22 -3.47 10.99
C GLN A 304 6.52 -3.62 10.17
N TYR A 305 6.83 -4.86 9.80
CA TYR A 305 8.06 -5.29 9.12
C TYR A 305 8.45 -4.37 7.96
N GLY A 306 9.65 -3.78 8.04
CA GLY A 306 10.23 -2.93 6.99
C GLY A 306 9.50 -1.61 6.71
N ALA A 307 8.48 -1.26 7.50
CA ALA A 307 7.73 -0.03 7.35
C ALA A 307 8.60 1.20 7.68
N LYS A 308 8.29 2.35 7.06
CA LYS A 308 9.11 3.55 7.14
C LYS A 308 8.30 4.79 7.48
N ILE A 309 8.75 5.56 8.45
CA ILE A 309 8.31 6.94 8.68
C ILE A 309 9.54 7.81 8.47
N LEU A 310 9.52 8.71 7.48
CA LEU A 310 10.68 9.51 7.07
C LEU A 310 10.27 10.98 6.99
N LEU A 311 10.37 11.69 8.11
CA LEU A 311 9.98 13.11 8.19
C LEU A 311 11.26 13.96 8.22
N GLY A 312 11.57 14.60 7.10
CA GLY A 312 12.78 15.42 6.95
C GLY A 312 12.90 16.10 5.60
N GLY A 313 13.75 17.13 5.51
CA GLY A 313 13.97 17.92 4.32
C GLY A 313 15.37 17.79 3.74
N ASP A 314 15.39 17.73 2.40
CA ASP A 314 16.53 17.56 1.49
C ASP A 314 17.51 16.41 1.82
N SER A 315 18.31 16.02 0.83
CA SER A 315 19.16 14.82 0.85
C SER A 315 20.23 14.77 1.96
N ASN A 316 20.28 15.74 2.87
CA ASN A 316 21.30 15.88 3.91
C ASN A 316 20.90 15.41 5.32
N GLN A 317 19.74 14.76 5.50
CA GLN A 317 19.25 14.27 6.81
C GLN A 317 18.86 15.37 7.80
N ASP A 318 18.43 16.55 7.33
CA ASP A 318 17.82 17.57 8.18
C ASP A 318 16.35 17.19 8.47
N PHE A 319 16.16 16.34 9.47
CA PHE A 319 14.86 15.81 9.87
C PHE A 319 14.04 16.85 10.64
N ASP A 320 13.33 17.78 10.00
CA ASP A 320 12.62 18.85 10.76
C ASP A 320 11.29 18.44 11.42
N GLY A 321 10.72 17.28 11.05
CA GLY A 321 9.36 16.88 11.44
C GLY A 321 9.29 15.94 12.62
N ASP A 322 8.47 16.25 13.60
CA ASP A 322 8.28 15.43 14.80
C ASP A 322 7.41 14.20 14.52
N VAL A 323 7.75 13.06 15.12
CA VAL A 323 6.96 11.83 15.12
C VAL A 323 6.43 11.62 16.54
N TYR A 324 5.12 11.63 16.71
CA TYR A 324 4.46 11.40 17.99
C TYR A 324 3.47 10.25 17.89
N LEU A 325 3.73 9.17 18.62
CA LEU A 325 2.91 7.96 18.66
C LEU A 325 2.39 7.74 20.08
N GLU A 326 1.09 7.85 20.28
CA GLU A 326 0.44 7.69 21.59
C GLU A 326 -0.70 6.66 21.56
N ALA A 327 -0.55 5.58 22.33
CA ALA A 327 -1.59 4.61 22.59
C ALA A 327 -2.25 4.90 23.95
N THR A 328 -3.55 5.18 23.97
CA THR A 328 -4.21 5.86 25.10
C THR A 328 -4.98 4.96 26.06
N ARG A 329 -5.40 3.75 25.65
CA ARG A 329 -6.12 2.82 26.53
C ARG A 329 -5.14 2.09 27.46
N PRO A 330 -5.48 1.92 28.75
CA PRO A 330 -4.74 1.03 29.64
C PRO A 330 -4.49 -0.35 29.03
N GLY A 331 -3.23 -0.71 28.83
CA GLY A 331 -2.80 -1.98 28.23
C GLY A 331 -2.55 -1.93 26.72
N ALA A 332 -2.66 -0.76 26.07
CA ALA A 332 -2.46 -0.61 24.64
C ALA A 332 -0.98 -0.49 24.28
N ASP A 333 -0.52 -1.26 23.30
CA ASP A 333 0.91 -1.28 22.94
C ASP A 333 1.26 -0.31 21.81
N VAL A 334 2.50 0.21 21.85
CA VAL A 334 3.20 0.81 20.71
C VAL A 334 4.32 -0.13 20.30
N GLU A 335 4.23 -0.71 19.10
CA GLU A 335 5.20 -1.69 18.62
C GLU A 335 5.83 -1.27 17.29
N VAL A 336 7.17 -1.24 17.25
CA VAL A 336 7.98 -1.10 16.04
C VAL A 336 8.62 -2.45 15.75
N LYS A 337 8.16 -3.10 14.68
CA LYS A 337 8.56 -4.46 14.29
C LYS A 337 9.85 -4.45 13.49
N GLU A 338 10.24 -5.65 13.06
CA GLU A 338 11.55 -5.91 12.52
C GLU A 338 11.85 -5.08 11.26
N ASP A 339 13.08 -4.57 11.16
CA ASP A 339 13.59 -3.78 10.03
C ASP A 339 12.84 -2.46 9.76
N ALA A 340 11.94 -2.03 10.67
CA ALA A 340 11.24 -0.76 10.54
C ALA A 340 12.17 0.44 10.82
N LEU A 341 11.92 1.54 10.10
CA LEU A 341 12.71 2.76 10.12
C LEU A 341 11.86 3.97 10.50
N ILE A 342 12.27 4.75 11.49
CA ILE A 342 11.58 5.98 11.87
C ILE A 342 12.60 7.11 11.97
N HIS A 343 12.47 8.11 11.10
CA HIS A 343 13.27 9.32 11.11
C HIS A 343 12.38 10.54 11.33
N GLY A 344 12.80 11.43 12.22
CA GLY A 344 12.12 12.68 12.54
C GLY A 344 13.00 13.60 13.36
N ARG A 345 12.51 14.79 13.73
CA ARG A 345 13.19 15.70 14.65
C ARG A 345 13.12 15.20 16.07
N HIS A 346 11.91 15.20 16.61
CA HIS A 346 11.56 14.50 17.84
C HIS A 346 10.88 13.17 17.53
N ILE A 347 11.16 12.14 18.34
CA ILE A 347 10.43 10.87 18.27
C ILE A 347 9.92 10.55 19.68
N ASP A 348 8.62 10.70 19.87
CA ASP A 348 7.93 10.39 21.12
C ASP A 348 7.06 9.14 20.92
N MET A 349 7.26 8.13 21.77
CA MET A 349 6.45 6.91 21.82
C MET A 349 5.88 6.73 23.22
N ILE A 350 4.56 6.71 23.32
CA ILE A 350 3.84 6.79 24.58
C ILE A 350 2.76 5.71 24.63
N THR A 351 2.73 4.98 25.73
CA THR A 351 1.63 4.07 26.09
C THR A 351 1.13 4.38 27.49
N TYR A 352 -0.14 4.08 27.74
CA TYR A 352 -0.73 4.02 29.07
C TYR A 352 -1.03 2.56 29.41
N GLY A 353 -0.33 1.97 30.38
CA GLY A 353 -0.57 0.60 30.84
C GLY A 353 -0.08 -0.52 29.90
N GLY A 354 0.35 -0.21 28.68
CA GLY A 354 0.91 -1.18 27.73
C GLY A 354 2.43 -1.08 27.65
N ALA A 355 3.01 -1.66 26.59
CA ALA A 355 4.45 -1.64 26.36
C ALA A 355 4.83 -0.80 25.13
N VAL A 356 6.01 -0.18 25.20
CA VAL A 356 6.71 0.33 24.02
C VAL A 356 7.75 -0.70 23.62
N SER A 357 7.60 -1.33 22.45
CA SER A 357 8.47 -2.42 22.01
C SER A 357 9.12 -2.11 20.67
N LEU A 358 10.46 -2.16 20.63
CA LEU A 358 11.26 -2.12 19.41
C LEU A 358 11.89 -3.49 19.16
N ARG A 359 11.65 -4.04 17.97
CA ARG A 359 12.04 -5.39 17.55
C ARG A 359 13.29 -5.37 16.67
N ARG A 360 13.62 -6.55 16.13
CA ARG A 360 14.91 -6.80 15.49
C ARG A 360 15.24 -5.77 14.41
N ASN A 361 16.45 -5.21 14.43
CA ASN A 361 16.92 -4.25 13.41
C ASN A 361 16.06 -2.97 13.29
N ALA A 362 15.20 -2.65 14.26
CA ALA A 362 14.48 -1.38 14.25
C ALA A 362 15.49 -0.23 14.42
N VAL A 363 15.37 0.80 13.57
CA VAL A 363 16.26 1.96 13.57
C VAL A 363 15.44 3.23 13.70
N LEU A 364 15.73 4.01 14.75
CA LEU A 364 15.18 5.34 14.95
C LEU A 364 16.29 6.38 14.88
N ARG A 365 16.09 7.44 14.11
CA ARG A 365 17.01 8.58 14.02
C ARG A 365 16.29 9.90 14.27
N GLY A 366 16.71 10.58 15.32
CA GLY A 366 16.24 11.91 15.70
C GLY A 366 17.30 12.97 15.36
N ASN A 367 16.92 14.11 14.80
CA ASN A 367 17.84 15.28 14.79
C ASN A 367 17.76 16.12 16.10
N SER A 368 16.99 15.66 17.09
CA SER A 368 16.88 16.26 18.42
C SER A 368 16.50 15.19 19.48
N HIS A 369 15.40 15.31 20.22
CA HIS A 369 15.07 14.42 21.34
C HIS A 369 14.29 13.15 20.93
N MET A 370 14.53 12.04 21.63
CA MET A 370 13.68 10.86 21.61
C MET A 370 13.18 10.50 23.01
N LYS A 371 11.89 10.19 23.13
CA LYS A 371 11.27 9.88 24.42
C LYS A 371 10.41 8.64 24.32
N PHE A 372 10.66 7.69 25.21
CA PHE A 372 9.91 6.45 25.33
C PHE A 372 9.24 6.43 26.69
N ARG A 373 7.91 6.36 26.73
CA ARG A 373 7.13 6.45 27.98
C ARG A 373 6.13 5.31 28.11
N ALA A 374 6.27 4.54 29.18
CA ALA A 374 5.25 3.63 29.70
C ALA A 374 4.61 4.27 30.95
N ASN A 375 3.48 4.95 30.75
CA ASN A 375 2.74 5.63 31.81
C ASN A 375 1.83 4.65 32.56
N LEU A 376 1.59 4.92 33.85
CA LEU A 376 0.84 4.06 34.78
C LEU A 376 1.57 2.75 35.07
N TYR A 377 1.62 1.83 34.10
CA TYR A 377 2.32 0.56 34.18
C TYR A 377 2.75 0.07 32.79
N GLY A 378 3.62 -0.93 32.74
CA GLY A 378 4.10 -1.57 31.51
C GLY A 378 5.59 -1.32 31.23
N ASP A 379 6.11 -2.03 30.23
CA ASP A 379 7.55 -2.11 29.99
C ASP A 379 7.97 -1.34 28.74
N ILE A 380 9.22 -0.91 28.72
CA ILE A 380 9.91 -0.52 27.47
C ILE A 380 10.84 -1.67 27.09
N ARG A 381 10.77 -2.15 25.84
CA ARG A 381 11.51 -3.34 25.40
C ARG A 381 12.25 -3.08 24.10
N LEU A 382 13.57 -3.01 24.16
CA LEU A 382 14.47 -2.95 23.01
C LEU A 382 15.06 -4.34 22.77
N ASN A 383 14.81 -4.96 21.60
CA ASN A 383 15.15 -6.35 21.37
C ASN A 383 15.82 -6.60 20.01
N ARG A 384 17.06 -7.10 20.06
CA ARG A 384 17.88 -7.60 18.94
C ARG A 384 18.28 -6.51 17.95
N ASP A 385 19.50 -6.02 18.03
CA ASP A 385 20.08 -5.17 16.96
C ASP A 385 19.28 -3.84 16.78
N VAL A 386 18.73 -3.28 17.87
CA VAL A 386 17.99 -2.00 17.85
C VAL A 386 18.98 -0.84 17.90
N THR A 387 18.77 0.17 17.06
CA THR A 387 19.59 1.39 16.99
C THR A 387 18.73 2.62 17.25
N LEU A 388 19.05 3.37 18.30
CA LEU A 388 18.48 4.69 18.59
C LEU A 388 19.61 5.72 18.47
N GLN A 389 19.51 6.63 17.52
CA GLN A 389 20.50 7.70 17.33
C GLN A 389 19.84 9.08 17.33
N ALA A 390 20.20 9.92 18.29
CA ALA A 390 19.84 11.31 18.35
C ALA A 390 21.10 12.16 18.06
N SER A 391 20.98 13.19 17.24
CA SER A 391 22.08 14.15 16.98
C SER A 391 21.53 15.50 16.58
N SER A 392 21.89 16.57 17.28
CA SER A 392 21.44 17.93 16.96
C SER A 392 22.61 18.86 16.71
N VAL A 393 22.43 19.82 15.80
CA VAL A 393 23.37 20.95 15.58
C VAL A 393 23.07 22.14 16.48
N ASP A 394 21.86 22.20 17.05
CA ASP A 394 21.31 23.36 17.75
C ASP A 394 21.30 23.22 19.29
N GLY A 395 21.78 22.10 19.83
CA GLY A 395 21.89 21.87 21.27
C GLY A 395 22.05 20.40 21.65
N ASP A 396 22.01 20.12 22.96
CA ASP A 396 22.10 18.74 23.47
C ASP A 396 20.90 17.91 23.02
N CYS A 397 21.16 16.75 22.44
CA CYS A 397 20.14 15.77 22.09
C CYS A 397 19.99 14.69 23.18
N PHE A 398 18.76 14.23 23.40
CA PHE A 398 18.43 13.34 24.52
C PHE A 398 17.74 12.07 24.03
N ILE A 399 18.10 10.93 24.62
CA ILE A 399 17.27 9.72 24.62
C ILE A 399 16.76 9.53 26.05
N THR A 400 15.46 9.66 26.27
CA THR A 400 14.87 9.57 27.61
C THR A 400 13.92 8.39 27.73
N PHE A 401 14.08 7.62 28.81
CA PHE A 401 13.17 6.54 29.18
C PHE A 401 12.35 6.92 30.43
N THR A 402 11.05 6.69 30.38
CA THR A 402 10.15 6.87 31.54
C THR A 402 9.30 5.63 31.71
N VAL A 403 9.43 4.97 32.85
CA VAL A 403 8.67 3.77 33.22
C VAL A 403 8.18 3.95 34.64
N GLN A 404 6.87 4.11 34.83
CA GLN A 404 6.30 4.34 36.17
C GLN A 404 6.18 3.05 37.00
N GLU A 405 5.55 2.01 36.46
CA GLU A 405 5.45 0.68 37.07
C GLU A 405 5.77 -0.39 36.02
N GLY A 406 6.99 -0.90 36.01
CA GLY A 406 7.47 -1.85 35.01
C GLY A 406 8.97 -1.72 34.82
N ASP A 407 9.51 -2.39 33.81
CA ASP A 407 10.95 -2.45 33.59
C ASP A 407 11.34 -1.89 32.21
N LEU A 408 12.61 -1.48 32.10
CA LEU A 408 13.28 -1.25 30.82
C LEU A 408 14.10 -2.49 30.48
N HIS A 409 13.77 -3.15 29.37
CA HIS A 409 14.52 -4.29 28.86
C HIS A 409 15.33 -3.94 27.62
N MET A 410 16.63 -4.20 27.67
CA MET A 410 17.56 -4.02 26.55
C MET A 410 18.29 -5.33 26.29
N ASN A 411 17.86 -6.04 25.26
CA ASN A 411 18.29 -7.41 24.99
C ASN A 411 18.94 -7.51 23.61
N ARG A 412 20.19 -7.97 23.57
CA ARG A 412 20.96 -8.35 22.38
C ARG A 412 21.24 -7.19 21.43
N ASN A 413 22.45 -6.65 21.51
CA ASN A 413 23.02 -5.63 20.62
C ASN A 413 22.14 -4.39 20.52
N ILE A 414 21.97 -3.67 21.62
CA ILE A 414 21.25 -2.39 21.62
C ILE A 414 22.26 -1.26 21.49
N PHE A 415 22.07 -0.37 20.53
CA PHE A 415 22.92 0.79 20.33
C PHE A 415 22.14 2.07 20.61
N LEU A 416 22.54 2.81 21.63
CA LEU A 416 21.99 4.11 22.00
C LEU A 416 23.07 5.17 21.79
N ASN A 417 22.78 6.21 21.02
CA ASN A 417 23.71 7.32 20.76
C ASN A 417 22.98 8.66 20.86
N ALA A 418 23.42 9.51 21.78
CA ALA A 418 22.92 10.86 22.03
C ALA A 418 23.94 11.66 22.85
N ASP A 419 23.75 12.96 23.03
CA ASP A 419 24.56 13.72 24.00
C ASP A 419 24.26 13.27 25.43
N VAL A 420 22.98 13.05 25.73
CA VAL A 420 22.51 12.52 27.01
C VAL A 420 21.56 11.34 26.83
N ILE A 421 21.81 10.26 27.57
CA ILE A 421 20.95 9.09 27.66
C ILE A 421 20.45 9.02 29.10
N ASP A 422 19.17 9.35 29.28
CA ASP A 422 18.52 9.60 30.56
C ASP A 422 17.60 8.43 30.95
N PHE A 423 17.99 7.75 32.02
CA PHE A 423 17.24 6.65 32.64
C PHE A 423 16.56 7.05 33.95
N CYS A 424 16.66 8.30 34.39
CA CYS A 424 16.17 8.74 35.70
C CYS A 424 14.64 8.62 35.83
N GLY A 425 13.92 8.52 34.71
CA GLY A 425 12.49 8.24 34.67
C GLY A 425 12.10 6.77 34.83
N VAL A 426 13.04 5.83 34.91
CA VAL A 426 12.77 4.39 35.10
C VAL A 426 12.68 4.09 36.60
N GLN A 427 11.49 3.77 37.09
CA GLN A 427 11.26 3.44 38.51
C GLN A 427 11.48 1.95 38.83
N GLY A 428 11.42 1.07 37.82
CA GLY A 428 11.72 -0.36 37.97
C GLY A 428 13.15 -0.72 37.61
N ASN A 429 13.36 -1.94 37.12
CA ASN A 429 14.68 -2.44 36.77
C ASN A 429 15.07 -2.05 35.34
N ILE A 430 16.37 -1.82 35.15
CA ILE A 430 17.00 -1.73 33.85
C ILE A 430 17.71 -3.06 33.59
N TRP A 431 17.20 -3.85 32.64
CA TRP A 431 17.78 -5.13 32.25
C TRP A 431 18.69 -4.94 31.04
N ASP A 432 19.99 -5.06 31.26
CA ASP A 432 21.03 -5.15 30.23
C ASP A 432 21.62 -6.57 30.22
N ASP A 433 21.63 -7.22 29.06
CA ASP A 433 22.20 -8.56 28.88
C ASP A 433 23.72 -8.58 28.61
N GLY A 434 24.39 -7.43 28.77
CA GLY A 434 25.83 -7.22 28.58
C GLY A 434 26.23 -6.89 27.15
N THR A 435 25.25 -6.59 26.28
CA THR A 435 25.49 -6.27 24.87
C THR A 435 24.97 -4.90 24.45
N VAL A 436 24.61 -4.05 25.41
CA VAL A 436 24.20 -2.67 25.17
C VAL A 436 25.42 -1.77 24.98
N THR A 437 25.39 -0.94 23.94
CA THR A 437 26.37 0.10 23.67
C THR A 437 25.73 1.47 23.85
N LEU A 438 26.23 2.22 24.84
CA LEU A 438 25.81 3.59 25.13
C LEU A 438 26.90 4.57 24.66
N THR A 439 26.55 5.49 23.76
CA THR A 439 27.44 6.56 23.29
C THR A 439 26.82 7.89 23.71
N GLY A 440 27.37 8.53 24.74
CA GLY A 440 26.82 9.75 25.33
C GLY A 440 27.02 9.83 26.83
N LYS A 441 26.64 10.96 27.44
CA LYS A 441 26.54 11.07 28.90
C LYS A 441 25.37 10.21 29.37
N THR A 442 25.63 9.25 30.25
CA THR A 442 24.59 8.38 30.81
C THR A 442 24.17 8.87 32.18
N GLU A 443 22.86 8.93 32.44
CA GLU A 443 22.29 9.36 33.73
C GLU A 443 21.38 8.29 34.32
N CYS A 444 21.54 8.02 35.62
CA CYS A 444 20.70 7.08 36.40
C CYS A 444 20.61 5.64 35.86
N TRP A 445 21.68 5.14 35.24
CA TRP A 445 21.81 3.75 34.77
C TRP A 445 22.05 2.75 35.88
#